data_AF-A0A3M1IQB0-F1
#
_entry.id   AF-A0A3M1IQB0-F1
#
_cell.length_a   1.000
_cell.length_b   1.000
_cell.length_c   1.000
_cell.angle_alpha   90.00
_cell.angle_beta   90.00
_cell.angle_gamma   90.00
#
_symmetry.space_group_name_H-M   'P 1'
#
loop_
_entity.id
_entity.type
_entity.pdbx_description
1 polymer ?
#
loop_
_entity_poly.entity_id
_entity_poly.type
_entity_poly.pdbx_seq_one_letter_code
_entity_poly.pdbx_strand_id
1 'polypeptide(L)'
;MQLPRIIQDGVDAMVATWPLARAVARTGQLGMVSGPLLPVIVARRLQDGDPGGHLRTAFEHFPWPGMARRVWEEFFRPGGRSPEEPYAPILQPHLDQGPALTELAVLAGFAEVFLARQDHTGPVGIHFATRARLPLLPTLYGALLAQPAWISLRDPDAAVLDAVKRLAAGERASVEAMPDAKAIGP
;
A
#
# COMPACT_ATOMS: atom_id res chain seq x y z
N MET A 1 -4.20 -11.79 24.04
CA MET A 1 -5.03 -11.04 23.07
C MET A 1 -6.25 -11.87 22.75
N GLN A 2 -7.43 -11.26 22.69
CA GLN A 2 -8.62 -11.89 22.11
C GLN A 2 -8.56 -11.71 20.59
N LEU A 3 -8.75 -12.80 19.83
CA LEU A 3 -8.76 -12.74 18.37
C LEU A 3 -10.04 -12.03 17.89
N PRO A 4 -9.96 -11.22 16.80
CA PRO A 4 -11.13 -10.59 16.22
C PRO A 4 -12.13 -11.66 15.75
N ARG A 5 -13.43 -11.41 15.95
CA ARG A 5 -14.49 -12.32 15.49
C ARG A 5 -14.78 -12.16 13.99
N ILE A 6 -14.53 -10.95 13.48
CA ILE A 6 -14.75 -10.57 12.09
C ILE A 6 -13.43 -10.05 11.53
N ILE A 7 -13.10 -10.53 10.34
CA ILE A 7 -12.03 -10.01 9.50
C ILE A 7 -12.70 -9.45 8.26
N GLN A 8 -12.58 -8.14 8.05
CA GLN A 8 -12.91 -7.55 6.75
C GLN A 8 -11.74 -7.80 5.82
N ASP A 9 -11.94 -8.70 4.84
CA ASP A 9 -10.91 -9.04 3.86
C ASP A 9 -10.63 -7.89 2.89
N GLY A 10 -9.40 -7.82 2.38
CA GLY A 10 -8.99 -6.87 1.35
C GLY A 10 -9.24 -7.46 -0.03
N VAL A 11 -10.47 -7.44 -0.53
CA VAL A 11 -10.85 -8.03 -1.84
C VAL A 11 -9.88 -7.58 -2.95
N ASP A 12 -9.32 -8.54 -3.70
CA ASP A 12 -8.22 -8.34 -4.67
C ASP A 12 -8.51 -7.31 -5.79
N ALA A 13 -9.78 -7.14 -6.17
CA ALA A 13 -10.23 -6.26 -7.26
C ALA A 13 -10.96 -4.99 -6.80
N MET A 14 -11.45 -4.96 -5.55
CA MET A 14 -12.08 -3.79 -4.93
C MET A 14 -11.21 -3.34 -3.77
N VAL A 15 -10.52 -2.22 -3.95
CA VAL A 15 -9.49 -1.81 -3.00
C VAL A 15 -10.14 -1.34 -1.70
N ALA A 16 -10.07 -2.20 -0.67
CA ALA A 16 -10.27 -1.77 0.70
C ALA A 16 -9.13 -0.82 1.09
N THR A 17 -9.42 0.48 1.07
CA THR A 17 -8.47 1.53 1.49
C THR A 17 -8.67 1.89 2.96
N TRP A 18 -7.79 2.73 3.48
CA TRP A 18 -7.75 3.11 4.89
C TRP A 18 -9.08 3.55 5.51
N PRO A 19 -10.05 4.21 4.82
CA PRO A 19 -11.31 4.60 5.47
C PRO A 19 -12.14 3.39 5.91
N LEU A 20 -12.21 2.36 5.08
CA LEU A 20 -12.94 1.13 5.40
C LEU A 20 -12.22 0.34 6.50
N ALA A 21 -10.90 0.17 6.36
CA ALA A 21 -10.10 -0.52 7.37
C ALA A 21 -10.21 0.18 8.74
N ARG A 22 -10.14 1.51 8.77
CA ARG A 22 -10.34 2.32 9.98
C ARG A 22 -11.75 2.13 10.56
N ALA A 23 -12.78 2.20 9.72
CA ALA A 23 -14.17 2.04 10.18
C ALA A 23 -14.39 0.68 10.85
N VAL A 24 -13.84 -0.40 10.29
CA VAL A 24 -13.90 -1.75 10.87
C VAL A 24 -13.06 -1.83 12.15
N ALA A 25 -11.82 -1.34 12.13
CA ALA A 25 -10.94 -1.34 13.30
C ALA A 25 -11.56 -0.63 14.50
N ARG A 26 -12.25 0.50 14.30
CA ARG A 26 -12.98 1.24 15.35
C ARG A 26 -14.09 0.44 16.03
N THR A 27 -14.58 -0.64 15.41
CA THR A 27 -15.58 -1.56 16.00
C THR A 27 -14.92 -2.68 16.83
N GLY A 28 -13.59 -2.68 16.95
CA GLY A 28 -12.82 -3.75 17.60
C GLY A 28 -12.61 -5.00 16.74
N GLN A 29 -13.03 -4.97 15.47
CA GLN A 29 -12.80 -6.03 14.48
C GLN A 29 -11.55 -5.74 13.65
N LEU A 30 -11.03 -6.74 12.93
CA LEU A 30 -9.84 -6.54 12.10
C LEU A 30 -10.20 -5.90 10.76
N GLY A 31 -9.80 -4.64 10.59
CA GLY A 31 -9.85 -3.93 9.31
C GLY A 31 -8.58 -4.18 8.50
N MET A 32 -8.71 -4.49 7.22
CA MET A 32 -7.56 -4.75 6.35
C MET A 32 -7.50 -3.80 5.16
N VAL A 33 -6.32 -3.24 4.93
CA VAL A 33 -5.99 -2.51 3.71
C VAL A 33 -5.57 -3.51 2.61
N SER A 34 -6.01 -3.32 1.37
CA SER A 34 -5.58 -4.14 0.23
C SER A 34 -4.32 -3.57 -0.43
N GLY A 35 -3.21 -4.30 -0.30
CA GLY A 35 -1.86 -3.90 -0.73
C GLY A 35 -1.57 -3.83 -2.24
N PRO A 36 -2.02 -4.78 -3.09
CA PRO A 36 -1.52 -4.94 -4.47
C PRO A 36 -1.60 -3.71 -5.37
N LEU A 37 -2.64 -2.87 -5.21
CA LEU A 37 -2.87 -1.69 -6.05
C LEU A 37 -2.62 -0.36 -5.31
N LEU A 38 -2.10 -0.38 -4.08
CA LEU A 38 -1.86 0.85 -3.33
C LEU A 38 -0.98 1.87 -4.06
N PRO A 39 0.13 1.48 -4.73
CA PRO A 39 0.95 2.46 -5.46
C PRO A 39 0.13 3.20 -6.52
N VAL A 40 -0.76 2.48 -7.22
CA VAL A 40 -1.63 3.06 -8.25
C VAL A 40 -2.62 4.04 -7.64
N ILE A 41 -3.25 3.66 -6.52
CA ILE A 41 -4.26 4.46 -5.84
C ILE A 41 -3.67 5.73 -5.26
N VAL A 42 -2.50 5.62 -4.62
CA VAL A 42 -1.81 6.75 -4.03
C VAL A 42 -1.33 7.71 -5.11
N ALA A 43 -0.76 7.21 -6.21
CA ALA A 43 -0.44 8.07 -7.35
C ALA A 43 -1.67 8.79 -7.92
N ARG A 44 -2.81 8.11 -8.07
CA ARG A 44 -4.06 8.76 -8.53
C ARG A 44 -4.53 9.85 -7.57
N ARG A 45 -4.49 9.60 -6.26
CA ARG A 45 -4.85 10.62 -5.25
C ARG A 45 -3.89 11.81 -5.24
N LEU A 46 -2.60 11.59 -5.50
CA LEU A 46 -1.62 12.67 -5.67
C LEU A 46 -1.89 13.48 -6.95
N GLN A 47 -2.27 12.83 -8.04
CA GLN A 47 -2.72 13.51 -9.27
C GLN A 47 -4.03 14.28 -9.07
N ASP A 48 -4.92 13.82 -8.19
CA ASP A 48 -6.13 14.54 -7.79
C ASP A 48 -5.83 15.67 -6.78
N GLY A 49 -4.57 15.92 -6.43
CA GLY A 49 -4.15 17.03 -5.58
C GLY A 49 -4.28 16.76 -4.08
N ASP A 50 -4.29 15.50 -3.66
CA ASP A 50 -4.46 15.05 -2.27
C ASP A 50 -5.72 15.64 -1.59
N PRO A 51 -6.93 15.31 -2.06
CA PRO A 51 -8.16 15.78 -1.43
C PRO A 51 -8.21 15.40 0.06
N GLY A 52 -8.42 16.40 0.92
CA GLY A 52 -8.43 16.22 2.38
C GLY A 52 -7.05 16.21 3.05
N GLY A 53 -5.95 16.33 2.30
CA GLY A 53 -4.59 16.45 2.86
C GLY A 53 -4.10 15.19 3.57
N HIS A 54 -4.72 14.04 3.31
CA HIS A 54 -4.45 12.80 4.03
C HIS A 54 -3.09 12.21 3.67
N LEU A 55 -2.71 12.24 2.39
CA LEU A 55 -1.41 11.74 1.96
C LEU A 55 -0.30 12.67 2.42
N ARG A 56 -0.49 13.99 2.37
CA ARG A 56 0.44 14.96 2.96
C ARG A 56 0.69 14.65 4.43
N THR A 57 -0.39 14.49 5.20
CA THR A 57 -0.30 14.17 6.63
C THR A 57 0.50 12.89 6.86
N ALA A 58 0.23 11.83 6.10
CA ALA A 58 0.97 10.58 6.20
C ALA A 58 2.45 10.76 5.83
N PHE A 59 2.75 11.45 4.73
CA PHE A 59 4.10 11.64 4.22
C PHE A 59 4.96 12.49 5.18
N GLU A 60 4.37 13.44 5.89
CA GLU A 60 5.02 14.22 6.95
C GLU A 60 5.41 13.36 8.17
N HIS A 61 4.70 12.25 8.42
CA HIS A 61 5.02 11.29 9.49
C HIS A 61 5.91 10.13 9.01
N PHE A 62 6.24 10.07 7.72
CA PHE A 62 7.07 9.02 7.18
C PHE A 62 8.51 9.15 7.71
N PRO A 63 9.13 8.06 8.23
CA PRO A 63 10.43 8.13 8.91
C PRO A 63 11.61 8.55 8.01
N TRP A 64 11.43 8.57 6.69
CA TRP A 64 12.47 9.02 5.75
C TRP A 64 11.98 10.20 4.90
N PRO A 65 12.07 11.45 5.40
CA PRO A 65 11.50 12.62 4.74
C PRO A 65 12.02 12.86 3.31
N GLY A 66 13.26 12.48 3.02
CA GLY A 66 13.84 12.66 1.68
C GLY A 66 13.14 11.82 0.60
N MET A 67 12.59 10.67 0.95
CA MET A 67 11.85 9.77 0.04
C MET A 67 10.44 10.30 -0.15
N ALA A 68 9.78 10.69 0.93
CA ALA A 68 8.49 11.36 0.88
C ALA A 68 8.53 12.61 -0.01
N ARG A 69 9.58 13.42 0.08
CA ARG A 69 9.78 14.60 -0.77
C ARG A 69 9.90 14.23 -2.25
N ARG A 70 10.76 13.26 -2.62
CA ARG A 70 10.92 12.85 -4.02
C ARG A 70 9.61 12.33 -4.62
N VAL A 71 8.88 11.50 -3.89
CA VAL A 71 7.56 10.99 -4.33
C VAL A 71 6.56 12.14 -4.45
N TRP A 72 6.56 13.09 -3.50
CA TRP A 72 5.69 14.26 -3.58
C TRP A 72 6.00 15.11 -4.82
N GLU A 73 7.28 15.45 -5.05
CA GLU A 73 7.72 16.24 -6.20
C GLU A 73 7.39 15.58 -7.55
N GLU A 74 7.50 14.26 -7.63
CA GLU A 74 7.26 13.50 -8.86
C GLU A 74 5.76 13.30 -9.16
N PHE A 75 4.94 12.99 -8.16
CA PHE A 75 3.55 12.51 -8.38
C PHE A 75 2.46 13.51 -7.97
N PHE A 76 2.74 14.48 -7.09
CA PHE A 76 1.74 15.44 -6.63
C PHE A 76 1.44 16.48 -7.71
N ARG A 77 0.15 16.68 -7.98
CA ARG A 77 -0.33 17.74 -8.87
C ARG A 77 -1.03 18.84 -8.06
N PRO A 78 -0.43 20.04 -7.90
CA PRO A 78 -1.09 21.17 -7.28
C PRO A 78 -2.41 21.51 -8.00
N GLY A 79 -3.50 21.67 -7.25
CA GLY A 79 -4.83 21.93 -7.81
C GLY A 79 -5.52 20.72 -8.45
N GLY A 80 -4.79 19.62 -8.61
CA GLY A 80 -5.31 18.33 -9.04
C GLY A 80 -5.71 18.23 -10.53
N ARG A 81 -6.13 17.00 -10.84
CA ARG A 81 -7.07 16.55 -11.86
C ARG A 81 -8.18 17.53 -12.28
N SER A 82 -8.32 17.93 -13.56
CA SER A 82 -9.65 18.34 -14.05
C SER A 82 -10.58 17.11 -14.15
N PRO A 83 -11.89 17.20 -13.84
CA PRO A 83 -12.78 16.02 -13.82
C PRO A 83 -12.77 15.18 -15.11
N GLU A 84 -12.67 15.84 -16.27
CA GLU A 84 -12.68 15.26 -17.61
C GLU A 84 -11.30 14.77 -18.08
N GLU A 85 -10.23 15.18 -17.39
CA GLU A 85 -8.86 14.82 -17.78
C GLU A 85 -8.53 13.40 -17.30
N PRO A 86 -8.05 12.49 -18.15
CA PRO A 86 -7.68 11.14 -17.73
C PRO A 86 -6.50 11.16 -16.75
N TYR A 87 -6.40 10.15 -15.89
CA TYR A 87 -5.20 9.96 -15.07
C TYR A 87 -3.97 9.81 -15.96
N ALA A 88 -2.89 10.50 -15.61
CA ALA A 88 -1.59 10.26 -16.22
C ALA A 88 -1.22 8.78 -16.00
N PRO A 89 -0.72 8.09 -17.03
CA PRO A 89 -0.36 6.70 -16.93
C PRO A 89 0.67 6.53 -15.83
N ILE A 90 0.32 5.76 -14.81
CA ILE A 90 1.28 5.31 -13.82
C ILE A 90 2.06 4.23 -14.54
N LEU A 91 3.35 4.50 -14.77
CA LEU A 91 4.28 3.61 -15.49
C LEU A 91 3.98 2.16 -15.12
N GLN A 92 3.69 1.32 -16.12
CA GLN A 92 3.37 -0.08 -15.90
C GLN A 92 4.50 -0.74 -15.09
N PRO A 93 4.23 -1.42 -13.97
CA PRO A 93 5.28 -2.06 -13.20
C PRO A 93 6.12 -2.98 -14.10
N HIS A 94 7.39 -2.62 -14.30
CA HIS A 94 8.39 -3.39 -15.05
C HIS A 94 9.60 -3.62 -14.14
N LEU A 95 10.41 -4.63 -14.46
CA LEU A 95 11.58 -4.98 -13.65
C LEU A 95 12.64 -3.87 -13.56
N ASP A 96 12.75 -3.02 -14.60
CA ASP A 96 13.70 -1.89 -14.67
C ASP A 96 13.10 -0.55 -14.21
N GLN A 97 12.01 -0.57 -13.44
CA GLN A 97 11.41 0.65 -12.94
C GLN A 97 12.38 1.37 -11.99
N GLY A 98 12.65 2.64 -12.30
CA GLY A 98 13.53 3.49 -11.50
C GLY A 98 13.06 3.64 -10.04
N PRO A 99 13.89 4.28 -9.19
CA PRO A 99 13.64 4.38 -7.75
C PRO A 99 12.25 4.98 -7.41
N ALA A 100 11.70 5.84 -8.27
CA ALA A 100 10.42 6.53 -8.03
C ALA A 100 9.22 5.59 -7.77
N LEU A 101 9.04 4.51 -8.56
CA LEU A 101 7.91 3.59 -8.35
C LEU A 101 8.08 2.73 -7.10
N THR A 102 9.32 2.33 -6.81
CA THR A 102 9.63 1.59 -5.58
C THR A 102 9.35 2.46 -4.35
N GLU A 103 9.79 3.72 -4.38
CA GLU A 103 9.53 4.69 -3.32
C GLU A 103 8.04 5.01 -3.16
N LEU A 104 7.32 5.18 -4.28
CA LEU A 104 5.86 5.34 -4.27
C LEU A 104 5.17 4.14 -3.61
N ALA A 105 5.61 2.91 -3.91
CA ALA A 105 5.04 1.72 -3.32
C ALA A 105 5.29 1.64 -1.80
N VAL A 106 6.51 1.95 -1.35
CA VAL A 106 6.82 2.09 0.08
C VAL A 106 5.91 3.13 0.75
N LEU A 107 5.82 4.33 0.17
CA LEU A 107 5.00 5.40 0.72
C LEU A 107 3.51 5.04 0.73
N ALA A 108 3.04 4.31 -0.27
CA ALA A 108 1.65 3.90 -0.36
C ALA A 108 1.28 2.87 0.73
N GLY A 109 2.13 1.87 0.96
CA GLY A 109 1.94 0.91 2.04
C GLY A 109 1.96 1.57 3.42
N PHE A 110 2.90 2.50 3.65
CA PHE A 110 2.98 3.27 4.89
C PHE A 110 1.72 4.11 5.09
N ALA A 111 1.36 4.93 4.11
CA ALA A 111 0.30 5.91 4.24
C ALA A 111 -1.05 5.27 4.54
N GLU A 112 -1.40 4.18 3.86
CA GLU A 112 -2.69 3.52 4.07
C GLU A 112 -2.79 2.86 5.44
N VAL A 113 -1.73 2.20 5.92
CA VAL A 113 -1.74 1.60 7.27
C VAL A 113 -1.69 2.68 8.35
N PHE A 114 -0.87 3.72 8.17
CA PHE A 114 -0.78 4.86 9.08
C PHE A 114 -2.13 5.56 9.23
N LEU A 115 -2.76 5.92 8.10
CA LEU A 115 -4.08 6.54 8.08
C LEU A 115 -5.16 5.59 8.61
N ALA A 116 -5.08 4.29 8.36
CA ALA A 116 -6.06 3.35 8.89
C ALA A 116 -6.02 3.22 10.41
N ARG A 117 -4.90 3.57 11.06
CA ARG A 117 -4.67 3.42 12.50
C ARG A 117 -4.93 4.66 13.35
N GLN A 118 -5.13 5.84 12.76
CA GLN A 118 -5.23 7.06 13.58
C GLN A 118 -6.52 7.11 14.39
N ASP A 119 -6.42 7.70 15.57
CA ASP A 119 -7.53 8.03 16.47
C ASP A 119 -8.30 6.81 17.04
N HIS A 120 -7.68 5.63 17.07
CA HIS A 120 -8.21 4.45 17.76
C HIS A 120 -7.12 3.42 18.09
N THR A 121 -7.48 2.39 18.87
CA THR A 121 -6.60 1.27 19.25
C THR A 121 -6.97 -0.06 18.59
N GLY A 122 -8.01 -0.08 17.77
CA GLY A 122 -8.46 -1.27 17.04
C GLY A 122 -7.43 -1.86 16.08
N PRO A 123 -7.50 -3.18 15.78
CA PRO A 123 -6.50 -3.86 14.97
C PRO A 123 -6.65 -3.52 13.48
N VAL A 124 -5.54 -3.12 12.86
CA VAL A 124 -5.43 -2.83 11.43
C VAL A 124 -4.38 -3.75 10.82
N GLY A 125 -4.73 -4.43 9.74
CA GLY A 125 -3.80 -5.26 8.97
C GLY A 125 -3.69 -4.83 7.51
N ILE A 126 -2.86 -5.56 6.77
CA ILE A 126 -2.73 -5.44 5.32
C ILE A 126 -2.87 -6.80 4.66
N HIS A 127 -3.53 -6.84 3.50
CA HIS A 127 -3.74 -8.04 2.70
C HIS A 127 -2.99 -7.94 1.36
N PHE A 128 -2.40 -9.05 0.91
CA PHE A 128 -1.79 -9.15 -0.41
C PHE A 128 -2.29 -10.37 -1.19
N ALA A 129 -2.72 -10.13 -2.43
CA ALA A 129 -2.74 -11.15 -3.47
C ALA A 129 -1.32 -11.34 -4.02
N THR A 130 -0.74 -12.53 -3.85
CA THR A 130 0.68 -12.79 -4.16
C THR A 130 0.99 -12.89 -5.66
N ARG A 131 -0.04 -12.85 -6.51
CA ARG A 131 0.10 -12.77 -7.98
C ARG A 131 0.67 -11.43 -8.45
N ALA A 132 0.48 -10.35 -7.70
CA ALA A 132 1.07 -9.04 -7.96
C ALA A 132 2.41 -8.91 -7.22
N ARG A 133 3.48 -9.50 -7.78
CA ARG A 133 4.78 -9.59 -7.08
C ARG A 133 5.60 -8.30 -7.08
N LEU A 134 5.55 -7.51 -8.15
CA LEU A 134 6.40 -6.33 -8.31
C LEU A 134 6.24 -5.30 -7.17
N PRO A 135 5.01 -4.88 -6.79
CA PRO A 135 4.84 -3.95 -5.68
C PRO A 135 4.86 -4.63 -4.30
N LEU A 136 4.93 -5.96 -4.21
CA LEU A 136 4.69 -6.70 -2.96
C LEU A 136 5.66 -6.29 -1.85
N LEU A 137 6.97 -6.50 -2.05
CA LEU A 137 7.95 -6.23 -0.99
C LEU A 137 8.09 -4.73 -0.67
N PRO A 138 8.14 -3.81 -1.65
CA PRO A 138 8.18 -2.38 -1.35
C PRO A 138 6.94 -1.91 -0.57
N THR A 139 5.74 -2.32 -0.99
CA THR A 139 4.50 -1.94 -0.29
C THR A 139 4.45 -2.54 1.10
N LEU A 140 4.84 -3.81 1.25
CA LEU A 140 4.91 -4.46 2.57
C LEU A 140 5.93 -3.77 3.49
N TYR A 141 7.09 -3.38 2.98
CA TYR A 141 8.09 -2.64 3.76
C TYR A 141 7.51 -1.35 4.32
N GLY A 142 6.85 -0.56 3.47
CA GLY A 142 6.13 0.64 3.89
C GLY A 142 5.07 0.38 4.96
N ALA A 143 4.24 -0.65 4.74
CA ALA A 143 3.23 -1.06 5.70
C ALA A 143 3.86 -1.41 7.05
N LEU A 144 4.92 -2.23 7.07
CA LEU A 144 5.64 -2.63 8.29
C LEU A 144 6.16 -1.43 9.11
N LEU A 145 6.63 -0.36 8.44
CA LEU A 145 7.03 0.88 9.12
C LEU A 145 5.85 1.56 9.86
N ALA A 146 4.62 1.37 9.39
CA ALA A 146 3.39 1.83 10.04
C ALA A 146 2.80 0.81 11.05
N GLN A 147 3.51 -0.30 11.30
CA GLN A 147 3.22 -1.29 12.35
C GLN A 147 1.80 -1.90 12.26
N PRO A 148 1.49 -2.67 11.19
CA PRO A 148 0.23 -3.37 11.06
C PRO A 148 0.18 -4.48 12.12
N ALA A 149 -1.02 -4.75 12.64
CA ALA A 149 -1.24 -5.85 13.57
C ALA A 149 -1.20 -7.22 12.88
N TRP A 150 -1.58 -7.28 11.59
CA TRP A 150 -1.69 -8.52 10.82
C TRP A 150 -1.24 -8.33 9.37
N ILE A 151 -0.63 -9.37 8.81
CA ILE A 151 -0.34 -9.49 7.38
C ILE A 151 -1.06 -10.74 6.89
N SER A 152 -1.93 -10.58 5.90
CA SER A 152 -2.64 -11.68 5.24
C SER A 152 -2.14 -11.84 3.81
N LEU A 153 -1.97 -13.08 3.39
CA LEU A 153 -1.50 -13.44 2.05
C LEU A 153 -2.51 -14.40 1.43
N ARG A 154 -2.87 -14.16 0.17
CA ARG A 154 -3.67 -15.08 -0.64
C ARG A 154 -2.76 -15.86 -1.56
N ASP A 155 -2.86 -17.18 -1.51
CA ASP A 155 -2.09 -18.12 -2.34
C ASP A 155 -0.57 -17.89 -2.32
N PRO A 156 0.11 -17.73 -1.15
CA PRO A 156 1.56 -17.58 -1.13
C PRO A 156 2.27 -18.87 -1.54
N ASP A 157 3.28 -18.75 -2.39
CA ASP A 157 4.28 -19.80 -2.54
C ASP A 157 5.32 -19.71 -1.41
N ALA A 158 6.21 -20.70 -1.34
CA ALA A 158 7.23 -20.77 -0.30
C ALA A 158 8.19 -19.57 -0.32
N ALA A 159 8.54 -19.07 -1.51
CA ALA A 159 9.45 -17.94 -1.69
C ALA A 159 8.84 -16.64 -1.16
N VAL A 160 7.57 -16.37 -1.49
CA VAL A 160 6.83 -15.21 -0.97
C VAL A 160 6.71 -15.30 0.54
N LEU A 161 6.35 -16.48 1.07
CA LEU A 161 6.20 -16.64 2.52
C LEU A 161 7.51 -16.42 3.27
N ASP A 162 8.64 -16.92 2.76
CA ASP A 162 9.97 -16.68 3.31
C ASP A 162 10.32 -15.18 3.29
N ALA A 163 10.15 -14.54 2.14
CA ALA A 163 10.47 -13.13 1.97
C ALA A 163 9.65 -12.22 2.90
N VAL A 164 8.35 -12.48 3.07
CA VAL A 164 7.48 -11.74 3.99
C VAL A 164 7.96 -11.90 5.44
N LYS A 165 8.30 -13.12 5.86
CA LYS A 165 8.82 -13.40 7.21
C LYS A 165 10.13 -12.70 7.48
N ARG A 166 11.08 -12.78 6.54
CA ARG A 166 12.39 -12.11 6.63
C ARG A 166 12.22 -10.60 6.72
N LEU A 167 11.40 -10.01 5.86
CA LEU A 167 11.15 -8.57 5.88
C LEU A 167 10.48 -8.12 7.19
N ALA A 168 9.52 -8.90 7.71
CA ALA A 168 8.91 -8.65 9.01
C ALA A 168 9.90 -8.78 10.18
N ALA A 169 10.95 -9.58 10.03
CA ALA A 169 12.06 -9.69 10.97
C ALA A 169 13.13 -8.59 10.80
N GLY A 170 12.96 -7.66 9.87
CA GLY A 170 13.95 -6.63 9.55
C GLY A 170 15.13 -7.12 8.72
N GLU A 171 15.02 -8.31 8.14
CA GLU A 171 16.04 -8.91 7.28
C GLU A 171 15.82 -8.54 5.81
N ARG A 172 16.90 -8.57 5.03
CA ARG A 172 16.82 -8.41 3.59
C ARG A 172 16.03 -9.57 2.97
N ALA A 173 15.09 -9.25 2.08
CA ALA A 173 14.26 -10.21 1.37
C ALA A 173 14.26 -9.93 -0.13
N SER A 174 13.99 -10.97 -0.92
CA SER A 174 13.84 -10.89 -2.38
C SER A 174 12.86 -11.95 -2.84
N VAL A 175 12.06 -11.63 -3.86
CA VAL A 175 11.17 -12.58 -4.53
C VAL A 175 11.37 -12.40 -6.03
N GLU A 176 11.44 -13.51 -6.77
CA GLU A 176 11.45 -13.45 -8.22
C GLU A 176 10.15 -12.83 -8.73
N ALA A 177 10.27 -11.84 -9.63
CA ALA A 177 9.12 -11.35 -10.34
C ALA A 177 8.47 -12.49 -11.11
N MET A 178 7.13 -12.52 -11.12
CA MET A 178 6.44 -13.43 -12.03
C MET A 178 6.73 -12.97 -13.47
N PRO A 179 7.02 -13.90 -14.41
CA PRO A 179 7.06 -13.56 -15.82
C PRO A 179 5.74 -12.89 -16.18
N ASP A 180 5.82 -11.76 -16.91
CA ASP A 180 4.71 -10.85 -17.19
C ASP A 180 3.39 -11.60 -17.30
N ALA A 181 2.55 -11.45 -16.28
CA ALA A 181 1.15 -11.76 -16.42
C ALA A 181 0.66 -10.81 -17.50
N LYS A 182 0.51 -11.33 -18.73
CA LYS A 182 -0.10 -10.63 -19.87
C LYS A 182 -1.18 -9.69 -19.35
N ALA A 183 -0.95 -8.40 -19.55
CA ALA A 183 -1.88 -7.30 -19.43
C ALA A 183 -3.14 -7.60 -18.60
N ILE A 184 -3.13 -7.21 -17.32
CA ILE A 184 -4.39 -6.74 -16.75
C ILE A 184 -4.64 -5.36 -17.38
N GLY A 185 -5.27 -5.37 -18.55
CA GLY A 185 -5.73 -4.20 -19.26
C GLY A 185 -7.04 -4.52 -19.98
N PRO A 186 -7.82 -3.48 -20.27
CA PRO A 186 -9.03 -3.08 -19.54
C PRO A 186 -10.09 -4.16 -19.33
#